data_AF-A0A933UGU5-F1
#
_entry.id   AF-A0A933UGU5-F1
#
_cell.length_a   1.000
_cell.length_b   1.000
_cell.length_c   1.000
_cell.angle_alpha   90.00
_cell.angle_beta   90.00
_cell.angle_gamma   90.00
#
_symmetry.space_group_name_H-M   'P 1'
#
loop_
_entity.id
_entity.type
_entity.pdbx_description
1 polymer ?
#
loop_
_entity_poly.entity_id
_entity_poly.type
_entity_poly.pdbx_seq_one_letter_code
_entity_poly.pdbx_strand_id
1 'polypeptide(L)'
;MNTSCNGWIGAWVLVVSTAASFAGINIVAERNDAAAATSGFRFKNVPSPSRNDAGTPAKFSLIDGRRDSNGGDLDKLSDGQVPVDEDEPRANFFFRAGTDGGRIVVDLGRAIDLKQINSYSWHPGTRGPQVYVLYASDGKADGFNAGPTRGTDPTACGWKRIAQVDTRPKDGEGGGQHGVSVSDSAGTLGAFRYLLFDISRTEDRDGFGNTFYSEIDVLDRNGPAPELVTAQPAEGSRDLVEAEGGKYQITIDTSETPDLTEWTRNELTPVVREWYPKLVKMLPSEGYEAPKKFSIVFSKSMTGVAATSGTRIRCAASWYRRNLKGEAVGSVVHEMVHVVQQYGRARRAEGATRAPGWLTEGITDYVRFYHFEPQTRGAEISQRGLARARYDGSYRVTGNFLNWVTEKYDQELVTKLNAAIREGRYSGELWKKFTGHTVQELGDEWKKGLETKLGSPATADDSSRPVKPSP
;
A
#
# COMPACT_ATOMS: atom_id res chain seq x y z
N MET A 1 10.40 18.12 45.09
CA MET A 1 9.73 19.35 44.62
C MET A 1 9.85 19.41 43.11
N ASN A 2 8.70 19.28 42.44
CA ASN A 2 8.38 19.43 41.02
C ASN A 2 9.51 19.40 39.97
N THR A 3 9.56 18.31 39.21
CA THR A 3 9.98 18.33 37.80
C THR A 3 8.76 17.99 36.94
N SER A 4 8.41 18.96 36.08
CA SER A 4 7.24 18.97 35.22
C SER A 4 7.33 17.92 34.11
N CYS A 5 6.27 17.13 34.01
CA CYS A 5 6.02 16.18 32.94
C CYS A 5 5.59 16.94 31.68
N ASN A 6 6.45 17.03 30.66
CA ASN A 6 6.08 17.55 29.35
C ASN A 6 5.59 16.41 28.47
N GLY A 7 4.27 16.22 28.45
CA GLY A 7 3.58 15.34 27.50
C GLY A 7 3.71 15.88 26.08
N TRP A 8 4.18 15.04 25.17
CA TRP A 8 4.24 15.35 23.74
C TRP A 8 2.86 15.17 23.12
N ILE A 9 2.23 16.30 22.79
CA ILE A 9 1.01 16.36 21.99
C ILE A 9 1.43 16.06 20.54
N GLY A 10 0.98 14.93 20.00
CA GLY A 10 1.14 14.63 18.57
C GLY A 10 0.57 15.75 17.71
N ALA A 11 1.32 16.19 16.69
CA ALA A 11 0.86 17.19 15.75
C ALA A 11 -0.17 16.56 14.80
N TRP A 12 -1.42 16.98 14.93
CA TRP A 12 -2.55 16.55 14.10
C TRP A 12 -2.84 17.63 13.06
N VAL A 13 -2.77 17.28 11.78
CA VAL A 13 -3.15 18.21 10.71
C VAL A 13 -4.67 18.12 10.54
N LEU A 14 -5.39 19.08 11.14
CA LEU A 14 -6.78 19.37 10.78
C LEU A 14 -6.77 20.06 9.41
N VAL A 15 -7.06 19.33 8.33
CA VAL A 15 -7.30 19.95 7.03
C VAL A 15 -8.73 20.45 7.02
N VAL A 16 -8.94 21.70 7.45
CA VAL A 16 -10.17 22.43 7.12
C VAL A 16 -10.04 22.87 5.66
N SER A 17 -10.64 22.13 4.74
CA SER A 17 -10.81 22.64 3.37
C SER A 17 -11.89 23.71 3.40
N THR A 18 -11.52 24.93 3.05
CA THR A 18 -12.46 26.04 2.86
C THR A 18 -13.30 25.76 1.61
N ALA A 19 -14.49 25.20 1.79
CA ALA A 19 -15.51 25.12 0.76
C ALA A 19 -16.51 26.27 0.93
N ALA A 20 -16.92 26.87 -0.19
CA ALA A 20 -17.87 27.97 -0.25
C ALA A 20 -19.14 27.68 0.57
N SER A 21 -19.46 28.56 1.52
CA SER A 21 -20.63 28.44 2.38
C SER A 21 -21.94 28.51 1.59
N PHE A 22 -22.51 27.36 1.27
CA PHE A 22 -23.97 27.24 1.21
C PHE A 22 -24.43 27.24 2.67
N ALA A 23 -25.08 28.32 3.11
CA ALA A 23 -25.40 28.54 4.52
C ALA A 23 -25.98 27.27 5.19
N GLY A 24 -25.29 26.76 6.21
CA GLY A 24 -25.73 25.62 7.03
C GLY A 24 -24.98 24.29 6.84
N ILE A 25 -24.41 24.02 5.65
CA ILE A 25 -23.75 22.74 5.35
C ILE A 25 -22.39 22.64 6.04
N ASN A 26 -22.17 21.54 6.78
CA ASN A 26 -20.93 21.19 7.44
C ASN A 26 -20.31 19.96 6.76
N ILE A 27 -19.07 20.09 6.30
CA ILE A 27 -18.28 19.00 5.75
C ILE A 27 -17.08 18.77 6.67
N VAL A 28 -17.02 17.61 7.29
CA VAL A 28 -15.89 17.17 8.11
C VAL A 28 -15.18 16.06 7.36
N ALA A 29 -13.88 16.23 7.11
CA ALA A 29 -13.04 15.20 6.48
C ALA A 29 -11.84 14.91 7.38
N GLU A 30 -11.59 13.63 7.63
CA GLU A 30 -10.48 13.17 8.45
C GLU A 30 -9.73 12.02 7.77
N ARG A 31 -8.43 11.94 8.07
CA ARG A 31 -7.54 10.92 7.54
C ARG A 31 -6.79 10.26 8.69
N ASN A 32 -6.86 8.94 8.76
CA ASN A 32 -5.90 8.14 9.50
C ASN A 32 -4.80 7.70 8.52
N ASP A 33 -3.55 8.02 8.82
CA ASP A 33 -2.43 7.49 8.04
C ASP A 33 -2.29 5.97 8.21
N ALA A 34 -1.36 5.33 7.48
CA ALA A 34 -1.18 3.89 7.54
C ALA A 34 -0.84 3.37 8.96
N ALA A 35 -0.23 4.21 9.82
CA ALA A 35 0.10 3.82 11.19
C ALA A 35 -1.12 3.92 12.13
N ALA A 36 -1.99 4.90 11.92
CA ALA A 36 -3.21 5.11 12.71
C ALA A 36 -4.41 4.29 12.20
N ALA A 37 -4.43 3.89 10.94
CA ALA A 37 -5.53 3.16 10.31
C ALA A 37 -5.77 1.79 10.97
N THR A 38 -7.04 1.45 11.22
CA THR A 38 -7.46 0.18 11.84
C THR A 38 -8.77 -0.30 11.24
N SER A 39 -9.06 -1.59 11.29
CA SER A 39 -10.33 -2.18 10.85
C SER A 39 -11.59 -1.59 11.51
N GLY A 40 -11.43 -0.81 12.59
CA GLY A 40 -12.53 -0.10 13.24
C GLY A 40 -12.93 1.24 12.63
N PHE A 41 -12.19 1.77 11.64
CA PHE A 41 -12.47 3.08 11.01
C PHE A 41 -12.84 4.16 12.05
N ARG A 42 -11.99 4.29 13.08
CA ARG A 42 -12.21 5.27 14.15
C ARG A 42 -11.58 6.59 13.75
N PHE A 43 -12.41 7.61 13.62
CA PHE A 43 -12.00 8.99 13.41
C PHE A 43 -12.37 9.82 14.64
N LYS A 44 -11.85 11.04 14.72
CA LYS A 44 -12.08 11.91 15.89
C LYS A 44 -13.44 12.58 15.82
N ASN A 45 -13.81 13.07 14.66
CA ASN A 45 -15.03 13.85 14.42
C ASN A 45 -15.93 13.24 13.34
N VAL A 46 -15.40 12.40 12.45
CA VAL A 46 -16.23 11.61 11.54
C VAL A 46 -16.76 10.39 12.30
N PRO A 47 -18.06 10.10 12.29
CA PRO A 47 -18.59 8.89 12.90
C PRO A 47 -17.97 7.64 12.27
N SER A 48 -17.93 6.54 13.03
CA SER A 48 -17.54 5.25 12.45
C SER A 48 -18.64 4.71 11.53
N PRO A 49 -18.29 3.88 10.54
CA PRO A 49 -19.25 3.20 9.66
C PRO A 49 -20.33 2.48 10.46
N SER A 50 -21.53 2.41 9.90
CA SER A 50 -22.68 1.77 10.55
C SER A 50 -23.18 0.54 9.80
N ARG A 51 -24.02 -0.28 10.44
CA ARG A 51 -24.51 -1.56 9.90
C ARG A 51 -25.99 -1.54 9.52
N ASN A 52 -26.71 -0.47 9.86
CA ASN A 52 -28.17 -0.45 9.86
C ASN A 52 -28.76 0.91 9.41
N ASP A 53 -28.08 1.62 8.51
CA ASP A 53 -28.53 2.92 8.01
C ASP A 53 -29.52 2.83 6.83
N ALA A 54 -30.00 3.97 6.35
CA ALA A 54 -31.00 4.04 5.27
C ALA A 54 -30.44 3.68 3.88
N GLY A 55 -29.12 3.65 3.74
CA GLY A 55 -28.40 3.18 2.56
C GLY A 55 -28.43 1.65 2.43
N THR A 56 -28.45 0.91 3.54
CA THR A 56 -28.43 -0.57 3.52
C THR A 56 -29.52 -1.20 2.65
N PRO A 57 -30.81 -0.79 2.73
CA PRO A 57 -31.85 -1.30 1.83
C PRO A 57 -31.96 -0.54 0.50
N ALA A 58 -31.15 0.50 0.27
CA ALA A 58 -31.26 1.37 -0.89
C ALA A 58 -30.72 0.71 -2.15
N LYS A 59 -31.19 1.18 -3.31
CA LYS A 59 -30.68 0.72 -4.60
C LYS A 59 -29.57 1.63 -5.10
N PHE A 60 -28.35 1.10 -5.12
CA PHE A 60 -27.21 1.75 -5.78
C PHE A 60 -27.19 1.37 -7.27
N SER A 61 -26.94 2.35 -8.14
CA SER A 61 -26.90 2.17 -9.59
C SER A 61 -25.78 2.97 -10.23
N LEU A 62 -24.92 2.27 -10.96
CA LEU A 62 -23.88 2.89 -11.78
C LEU A 62 -24.51 3.41 -13.07
N ILE A 63 -24.69 4.73 -13.16
CA ILE A 63 -25.30 5.37 -14.34
C ILE A 63 -24.25 5.92 -15.31
N ASP A 64 -23.02 6.12 -14.85
CA ASP A 64 -21.88 6.55 -15.66
C ASP A 64 -20.58 5.97 -15.11
N GLY A 65 -19.61 5.67 -15.99
CA GLY A 65 -18.33 5.05 -15.62
C GLY A 65 -18.35 3.52 -15.75
N ARG A 66 -17.20 2.90 -15.43
CA ARG A 66 -17.03 1.43 -15.48
C ARG A 66 -16.40 0.95 -14.19
N ARG A 67 -16.99 -0.07 -13.57
CA ARG A 67 -16.39 -0.77 -12.42
C ARG A 67 -15.12 -1.52 -12.84
N ASP A 68 -14.12 -1.57 -11.96
CA ASP A 68 -12.98 -2.46 -12.14
C ASP A 68 -13.32 -3.88 -11.71
N SER A 69 -12.92 -4.90 -12.48
CA SER A 69 -13.24 -6.30 -12.20
C SER A 69 -12.57 -6.86 -10.94
N ASN A 70 -11.50 -6.22 -10.45
CA ASN A 70 -10.85 -6.61 -9.20
C ASN A 70 -11.59 -6.07 -7.97
N GLY A 71 -12.39 -5.02 -8.16
CA GLY A 71 -13.21 -4.41 -7.12
C GLY A 71 -14.44 -5.25 -6.76
N GLY A 72 -14.99 -5.00 -5.58
CA GLY A 72 -16.34 -5.44 -5.22
C GLY A 72 -17.42 -4.74 -6.06
N ASP A 73 -18.62 -5.31 -6.06
CA ASP A 73 -19.78 -4.72 -6.72
C ASP A 73 -20.33 -3.52 -5.91
N LEU A 74 -21.40 -2.89 -6.39
CA LEU A 74 -21.99 -1.69 -5.75
C LEU A 74 -22.55 -1.97 -4.35
N ASP A 75 -22.81 -3.23 -4.01
CA ASP A 75 -23.25 -3.64 -2.67
C ASP A 75 -22.22 -3.27 -1.60
N LYS A 76 -20.93 -3.20 -1.94
CA LYS A 76 -19.84 -2.75 -1.03
C LYS A 76 -19.90 -1.29 -0.60
N LEU A 77 -20.87 -0.54 -1.11
CA LEU A 77 -21.09 0.84 -0.67
C LEU A 77 -22.13 0.93 0.44
N SER A 78 -22.81 -0.16 0.79
CA SER A 78 -23.88 -0.14 1.79
C SER A 78 -24.15 -1.49 2.44
N ASP A 79 -23.17 -2.40 2.50
CA ASP A 79 -23.36 -3.76 3.06
C ASP A 79 -23.10 -3.84 4.57
N GLY A 80 -22.81 -2.71 5.22
CA GLY A 80 -22.52 -2.62 6.64
C GLY A 80 -21.21 -3.31 7.02
N GLN A 81 -20.31 -3.53 6.06
CA GLN A 81 -18.98 -4.06 6.26
C GLN A 81 -17.94 -3.05 5.79
N VAL A 82 -16.72 -3.18 6.31
CA VAL A 82 -15.58 -2.38 5.89
C VAL A 82 -14.36 -3.27 5.75
N PRO A 83 -13.40 -2.91 4.89
CA PRO A 83 -12.16 -3.67 4.76
C PRO A 83 -11.39 -3.70 6.09
N VAL A 84 -10.69 -4.80 6.33
CA VAL A 84 -9.86 -4.96 7.55
C VAL A 84 -8.38 -4.65 7.30
N ASP A 85 -7.97 -4.58 6.04
CA ASP A 85 -6.65 -4.14 5.57
C ASP A 85 -6.79 -3.07 4.49
N GLU A 86 -5.73 -2.32 4.22
CA GLU A 86 -5.73 -1.20 3.29
C GLU A 86 -5.74 -1.61 1.81
N ASP A 87 -5.43 -2.86 1.49
CA ASP A 87 -5.43 -3.34 0.10
C ASP A 87 -6.33 -4.57 -0.06
N GLU A 88 -7.64 -4.35 0.14
CA GLU A 88 -8.69 -5.35 -0.06
C GLU A 88 -9.62 -4.97 -1.23
N PRO A 89 -9.20 -5.16 -2.49
CA PRO A 89 -10.00 -4.80 -3.66
C PRO A 89 -11.44 -5.31 -3.64
N ARG A 90 -11.66 -6.56 -3.19
CA ARG A 90 -13.00 -7.17 -3.16
C ARG A 90 -13.93 -6.63 -2.08
N ALA A 91 -13.37 -5.97 -1.06
CA ALA A 91 -14.12 -5.32 0.01
C ALA A 91 -14.40 -3.83 -0.30
N ASN A 92 -14.00 -3.35 -1.49
CA ASN A 92 -14.17 -1.96 -1.89
C ASN A 92 -14.73 -1.85 -3.30
N PHE A 93 -15.57 -0.85 -3.53
CA PHE A 93 -15.94 -0.45 -4.89
C PHE A 93 -14.92 0.54 -5.45
N PHE A 94 -14.51 0.35 -6.70
CA PHE A 94 -13.72 1.34 -7.44
C PHE A 94 -13.93 1.27 -8.95
N PHE A 95 -13.74 2.42 -9.60
CA PHE A 95 -13.79 2.55 -11.05
C PHE A 95 -12.55 1.95 -11.72
N ARG A 96 -12.73 1.50 -12.96
CA ARG A 96 -11.73 0.85 -13.78
C ARG A 96 -10.49 1.72 -13.97
N ALA A 97 -9.33 1.09 -13.98
CA ALA A 97 -8.10 1.79 -14.30
C ALA A 97 -8.19 2.54 -15.66
N GLY A 98 -7.73 3.80 -15.68
CA GLY A 98 -7.71 4.68 -16.84
C GLY A 98 -9.00 5.48 -17.07
N THR A 99 -9.99 5.41 -16.18
CA THR A 99 -11.23 6.21 -16.28
C THR A 99 -11.26 7.39 -15.32
N ASP A 100 -12.06 8.42 -15.62
CA ASP A 100 -12.19 9.67 -14.85
C ASP A 100 -13.17 9.58 -13.65
N GLY A 101 -13.41 8.39 -13.12
CA GLY A 101 -14.50 8.11 -12.19
C GLY A 101 -15.84 7.88 -12.90
N GLY A 102 -16.94 8.34 -12.32
CA GLY A 102 -18.29 8.11 -12.83
C GLY A 102 -19.38 8.55 -11.86
N ARG A 103 -20.63 8.19 -12.16
CA ARG A 103 -21.81 8.61 -11.40
C ARG A 103 -22.55 7.42 -10.82
N ILE A 104 -22.83 7.51 -9.52
CA ILE A 104 -23.60 6.52 -8.78
C ILE A 104 -24.85 7.20 -8.23
N VAL A 105 -26.02 6.64 -8.57
CA VAL A 105 -27.30 7.04 -8.00
C VAL A 105 -27.67 6.09 -6.88
N VAL A 106 -28.17 6.65 -5.78
CA VAL A 106 -28.78 5.93 -4.67
C VAL A 106 -30.26 6.27 -4.64
N ASP A 107 -31.13 5.29 -4.89
CA ASP A 107 -32.57 5.41 -4.68
C ASP A 107 -32.93 4.79 -3.33
N LEU A 108 -33.32 5.65 -2.37
CA LEU A 108 -33.73 5.26 -1.02
C LEU A 108 -35.13 4.63 -0.97
N GLY A 109 -35.82 4.52 -2.12
CA GLY A 109 -37.16 3.98 -2.28
C GLY A 109 -38.28 4.93 -1.84
N ARG A 110 -38.00 5.83 -0.89
CA ARG A 110 -38.88 6.89 -0.42
C ARG A 110 -38.08 8.14 -0.05
N ALA A 111 -38.77 9.28 0.07
CA ALA A 111 -38.15 10.45 0.69
C ALA A 111 -37.93 10.20 2.19
N ILE A 112 -36.75 10.56 2.68
CA ILE A 112 -36.37 10.53 4.10
C ILE A 112 -35.98 11.94 4.56
N ASP A 113 -36.03 12.21 5.86
CA ASP A 113 -35.48 13.44 6.43
C ASP A 113 -33.96 13.24 6.59
N LEU A 114 -33.21 13.57 5.54
CA LEU A 114 -31.80 13.23 5.43
C LEU A 114 -31.00 14.03 6.45
N LYS A 115 -30.50 13.37 7.50
CA LYS A 115 -29.72 14.00 8.56
C LYS A 115 -28.27 14.22 8.13
N GLN A 116 -27.64 13.18 7.59
CA GLN A 116 -26.20 13.13 7.40
C GLN A 116 -25.82 12.01 6.43
N ILE A 117 -24.74 12.21 5.68
CA ILE A 117 -24.12 11.20 4.83
C ILE A 117 -22.66 11.05 5.25
N ASN A 118 -22.21 9.81 5.44
CA ASN A 118 -20.80 9.52 5.68
C ASN A 118 -20.24 8.66 4.55
N SER A 119 -19.00 8.91 4.13
CA SER A 119 -18.33 8.08 3.12
C SER A 119 -16.92 7.72 3.57
N TYR A 120 -16.56 6.46 3.35
CA TYR A 120 -15.29 5.89 3.80
C TYR A 120 -14.51 5.27 2.66
N SER A 121 -13.19 5.34 2.77
CA SER A 121 -12.26 4.71 1.82
C SER A 121 -10.96 4.32 2.51
N TRP A 122 -10.29 3.30 2.00
CA TRP A 122 -8.99 2.88 2.53
C TRP A 122 -8.09 2.33 1.42
N HIS A 123 -6.89 2.93 1.27
CA HIS A 123 -5.85 2.43 0.38
C HIS A 123 -4.45 2.92 0.79
N PRO A 124 -3.36 2.17 0.56
CA PRO A 124 -1.97 2.58 0.90
C PRO A 124 -1.46 3.86 0.21
N GLY A 125 -2.07 4.24 -0.90
CA GLY A 125 -1.57 5.29 -1.80
C GLY A 125 -2.64 6.27 -2.28
N THR A 126 -2.46 6.80 -3.49
CA THR A 126 -3.31 7.83 -4.12
C THR A 126 -4.76 7.44 -4.31
N ARG A 127 -5.10 6.16 -4.15
CA ARG A 127 -6.45 5.61 -4.26
C ARG A 127 -7.23 5.65 -2.94
N GLY A 128 -6.64 6.24 -1.89
CA GLY A 128 -7.30 6.45 -0.60
C GLY A 128 -8.21 7.67 -0.56
N PRO A 129 -7.78 8.86 -1.03
CA PRO A 129 -8.58 10.07 -1.00
C PRO A 129 -9.89 9.96 -1.79
N GLN A 130 -10.88 10.77 -1.43
CA GLN A 130 -12.20 10.83 -2.04
C GLN A 130 -12.37 12.18 -2.75
N VAL A 131 -12.83 12.15 -4.01
CA VAL A 131 -13.14 13.36 -4.79
C VAL A 131 -14.51 13.19 -5.43
N TYR A 132 -15.51 13.92 -4.94
CA TYR A 132 -16.86 13.85 -5.49
C TYR A 132 -17.69 15.11 -5.25
N VAL A 133 -18.72 15.29 -6.07
CA VAL A 133 -19.82 16.23 -5.79
C VAL A 133 -21.05 15.42 -5.43
N LEU A 134 -21.68 15.78 -4.31
CA LEU A 134 -22.89 15.15 -3.81
C LEU A 134 -24.10 16.00 -4.18
N TYR A 135 -25.10 15.36 -4.79
CA TYR A 135 -26.40 15.95 -5.07
C TYR A 135 -27.52 15.14 -4.43
N ALA A 136 -28.68 15.77 -4.21
CA ALA A 136 -29.88 15.12 -3.72
C ALA A 136 -31.14 15.63 -4.42
N SER A 137 -32.18 14.81 -4.51
CA SER A 137 -33.48 15.18 -5.08
C SER A 137 -34.63 14.44 -4.40
N ASP A 138 -35.79 15.07 -4.30
CA ASP A 138 -37.04 14.41 -3.92
C ASP A 138 -37.74 13.74 -5.14
N GLY A 139 -37.23 14.00 -6.34
CA GLY A 139 -37.73 13.49 -7.62
C GLY A 139 -39.02 14.13 -8.13
N LYS A 140 -39.46 15.25 -7.54
CA LYS A 140 -40.75 15.90 -7.88
C LYS A 140 -40.62 17.08 -8.83
N ALA A 141 -39.40 17.56 -9.07
CA ALA A 141 -39.18 18.68 -9.99
C ALA A 141 -39.64 18.32 -11.42
N ASP A 142 -40.27 19.29 -12.09
CA ASP A 142 -40.60 19.14 -13.51
C ASP A 142 -39.31 18.90 -14.32
N GLY A 143 -39.33 17.89 -15.19
CA GLY A 143 -38.15 17.49 -15.95
C GLY A 143 -37.08 16.75 -15.15
N PHE A 144 -37.41 16.23 -13.95
CA PHE A 144 -36.50 15.41 -13.16
C PHE A 144 -35.97 14.22 -13.98
N ASN A 145 -34.65 14.13 -14.09
CA ASN A 145 -33.96 12.98 -14.67
C ASN A 145 -33.30 12.18 -13.53
N ALA A 146 -33.78 10.97 -13.27
CA ALA A 146 -33.26 10.11 -12.21
C ALA A 146 -31.85 9.54 -12.50
N GLY A 147 -31.38 9.63 -13.74
CA GLY A 147 -30.07 9.11 -14.15
C GLY A 147 -29.32 10.07 -15.07
N PRO A 148 -28.91 11.27 -14.61
CA PRO A 148 -28.16 12.20 -15.44
C PRO A 148 -26.74 11.67 -15.67
N THR A 149 -26.48 11.09 -16.84
CA THR A 149 -25.14 10.62 -17.25
C THR A 149 -24.18 11.80 -17.47
N ARG A 150 -22.88 11.53 -17.58
CA ARG A 150 -21.88 12.58 -17.78
C ARG A 150 -22.18 13.38 -19.04
N GLY A 151 -22.05 14.71 -18.96
CA GLY A 151 -22.50 15.65 -19.99
C GLY A 151 -23.87 16.29 -19.70
N THR A 152 -24.64 15.72 -18.77
CA THR A 152 -25.85 16.37 -18.23
C THR A 152 -25.53 17.03 -16.90
N ASP A 153 -25.84 18.32 -16.75
CA ASP A 153 -25.76 19.02 -15.45
C ASP A 153 -26.92 18.56 -14.55
N PRO A 154 -26.66 17.90 -13.41
CA PRO A 154 -27.72 17.46 -12.51
C PRO A 154 -28.63 18.60 -12.04
N THR A 155 -28.09 19.81 -11.87
CA THR A 155 -28.87 20.96 -11.38
C THR A 155 -29.90 21.46 -12.39
N ALA A 156 -29.68 21.22 -13.68
CA ALA A 156 -30.61 21.55 -14.75
C ALA A 156 -31.76 20.54 -14.87
N CYS A 157 -31.69 19.39 -14.20
CA CYS A 157 -32.68 18.31 -14.30
C CYS A 157 -33.15 17.79 -12.94
N GLY A 158 -33.37 18.72 -11.99
CA GLY A 158 -34.08 18.45 -10.75
C GLY A 158 -33.23 17.95 -9.59
N TRP A 159 -31.90 18.09 -9.64
CA TRP A 159 -31.01 17.78 -8.51
C TRP A 159 -30.51 19.03 -7.80
N LYS A 160 -30.51 19.00 -6.48
CA LYS A 160 -29.88 20.03 -5.64
C LYS A 160 -28.46 19.61 -5.30
N ARG A 161 -27.48 20.48 -5.56
CA ARG A 161 -26.11 20.28 -5.07
C ARG A 161 -26.06 20.44 -3.54
N ILE A 162 -25.46 19.46 -2.86
CA ILE A 162 -25.35 19.42 -1.40
C ILE A 162 -23.93 19.75 -0.94
N ALA A 163 -22.92 19.06 -1.50
CA ALA A 163 -21.53 19.20 -1.05
C ALA A 163 -20.55 18.95 -2.20
N GLN A 164 -19.32 19.45 -2.05
CA GLN A 164 -18.17 19.06 -2.85
C GLN A 164 -17.05 18.64 -1.91
N VAL A 165 -16.54 17.43 -2.14
CA VAL A 165 -15.59 16.74 -1.28
C VAL A 165 -14.31 16.52 -2.05
N ASP A 166 -13.19 16.85 -1.40
CA ASP A 166 -11.84 16.54 -1.85
C ASP A 166 -10.97 16.30 -0.61
N THR A 167 -10.57 15.05 -0.37
CA THR A 167 -9.76 14.67 0.79
C THR A 167 -8.29 14.49 0.45
N ARG A 168 -7.84 14.89 -0.75
CA ARG A 168 -6.43 14.80 -1.12
C ARG A 168 -5.60 15.71 -0.21
N PRO A 169 -4.50 15.22 0.37
CA PRO A 169 -3.64 16.07 1.18
C PRO A 169 -2.95 17.12 0.30
N LYS A 170 -2.65 18.28 0.88
CA LYS A 170 -1.88 19.33 0.19
C LYS A 170 -0.46 18.88 -0.13
N ASP A 171 0.14 18.07 0.76
CA ASP A 171 1.50 17.55 0.65
C ASP A 171 1.57 16.05 1.00
N GLY A 172 2.50 15.33 0.38
CA GLY A 172 2.74 13.90 0.63
C GLY A 172 1.74 12.96 -0.05
N GLU A 173 1.96 11.65 0.08
CA GLU A 173 1.04 10.65 -0.48
C GLU A 173 -0.27 10.62 0.32
N GLY A 174 -1.39 10.41 -0.39
CA GLY A 174 -2.75 10.42 0.15
C GLY A 174 -3.22 9.12 0.80
N GLY A 175 -2.35 8.15 1.05
CA GLY A 175 -2.73 6.83 1.57
C GLY A 175 -3.28 6.83 3.01
N GLY A 176 -3.92 5.74 3.40
CA GLY A 176 -4.59 5.57 4.69
C GLY A 176 -6.11 5.54 4.56
N GLN A 177 -6.79 5.62 5.70
CA GLN A 177 -8.26 5.69 5.76
C GLN A 177 -8.71 7.13 5.64
N HIS A 178 -9.74 7.37 4.83
CA HIS A 178 -10.42 8.65 4.76
C HIS A 178 -11.86 8.46 5.18
N GLY A 179 -12.32 9.34 6.06
CA GLY A 179 -13.71 9.46 6.46
C GLY A 179 -14.19 10.85 6.11
N VAL A 180 -15.40 10.95 5.57
CA VAL A 180 -16.07 12.22 5.29
C VAL A 180 -17.46 12.18 5.91
N SER A 181 -17.87 13.25 6.56
CA SER A 181 -19.22 13.45 7.06
C SER A 181 -19.80 14.76 6.51
N VAL A 182 -20.92 14.65 5.80
CA VAL A 182 -21.70 15.79 5.29
C VAL A 182 -22.98 15.89 6.10
N SER A 183 -23.18 17.02 6.77
CA SER A 183 -24.34 17.30 7.63
C SER A 183 -24.77 18.77 7.50
N ASP A 184 -25.85 19.15 8.18
CA ASP A 184 -26.27 20.55 8.28
C ASP A 184 -26.35 20.97 9.76
N SER A 185 -25.93 22.20 10.06
CA SER A 185 -26.08 22.84 11.37
C SER A 185 -27.54 22.91 11.86
N ALA A 186 -28.53 22.91 10.96
CA ALA A 186 -29.95 22.84 11.26
C ALA A 186 -30.41 21.42 11.67
N GLY A 187 -29.53 20.42 11.58
CA GLY A 187 -29.80 19.03 11.94
C GLY A 187 -30.47 18.20 10.83
N THR A 188 -30.69 18.77 9.65
CA THR A 188 -31.17 18.06 8.45
C THR A 188 -30.66 18.74 7.18
N LEU A 189 -30.26 17.94 6.20
CA LEU A 189 -29.91 18.36 4.84
C LEU A 189 -31.17 18.62 3.98
N GLY A 190 -32.31 18.05 4.38
CA GLY A 190 -33.61 18.18 3.70
C GLY A 190 -34.31 16.85 3.45
N ALA A 191 -35.53 16.91 2.93
CA ALA A 191 -36.30 15.72 2.58
C ALA A 191 -35.96 15.24 1.15
N PHE A 192 -35.29 14.10 1.02
CA PHE A 192 -34.82 13.59 -0.28
C PHE A 192 -35.03 12.09 -0.43
N ARG A 193 -35.24 11.63 -1.67
CA ARG A 193 -35.32 10.21 -2.05
C ARG A 193 -34.07 9.73 -2.77
N TYR A 194 -33.51 10.59 -3.62
CA TYR A 194 -32.39 10.24 -4.49
C TYR A 194 -31.14 10.97 -4.04
N LEU A 195 -30.01 10.25 -4.04
CA LEU A 195 -28.68 10.82 -3.92
C LEU A 195 -27.88 10.52 -5.20
N LEU A 196 -26.99 11.43 -5.57
CA LEU A 196 -26.09 11.26 -6.71
C LEU A 196 -24.68 11.64 -6.28
N PHE A 197 -23.78 10.67 -6.38
CA PHE A 197 -22.34 10.87 -6.24
C PHE A 197 -21.73 11.03 -7.62
N ASP A 198 -21.27 12.24 -7.95
CA ASP A 198 -20.48 12.53 -9.15
C ASP A 198 -19.00 12.44 -8.80
N ILE A 199 -18.40 11.26 -9.00
CA ILE A 199 -17.09 10.88 -8.52
C ILE A 199 -16.03 11.14 -9.59
N SER A 200 -14.92 11.73 -9.16
CA SER A 200 -13.73 11.95 -9.99
C SER A 200 -12.57 11.08 -9.52
N ARG A 201 -11.67 10.72 -10.46
CA ARG A 201 -10.36 10.15 -10.10
C ARG A 201 -9.56 11.15 -9.25
N THR A 202 -8.72 10.64 -8.36
CA THR A 202 -7.89 11.44 -7.46
C THR A 202 -6.64 12.02 -8.15
N GLU A 203 -6.14 11.33 -9.17
CA GLU A 203 -4.96 11.70 -9.97
C GLU A 203 -4.90 10.94 -11.30
N ASP A 204 -3.98 11.33 -12.18
CA ASP A 204 -3.84 10.83 -13.56
C ASP A 204 -2.41 10.50 -13.98
N ARG A 205 -1.49 10.41 -13.02
CA ARG A 205 -0.08 10.08 -13.27
C ARG A 205 0.08 8.63 -13.74
N ASP A 206 -0.82 7.76 -13.31
CA ASP A 206 -1.02 6.43 -13.88
C ASP A 206 -2.52 6.08 -14.03
N GLY A 207 -2.80 4.87 -14.51
CA GLY A 207 -4.18 4.43 -14.71
C GLY A 207 -4.95 4.14 -13.41
N PHE A 208 -4.31 4.10 -12.25
CA PHE A 208 -4.90 3.57 -11.03
C PHE A 208 -5.48 4.64 -10.10
N GLY A 209 -5.53 5.92 -10.48
CA GLY A 209 -6.03 7.02 -9.64
C GLY A 209 -7.52 6.99 -9.23
N ASN A 210 -8.23 5.86 -9.28
CA ASN A 210 -9.61 5.73 -8.80
C ASN A 210 -9.66 5.18 -7.37
N THR A 211 -10.45 5.86 -6.51
CA THR A 211 -10.60 5.61 -5.07
C THR A 211 -11.19 4.23 -4.75
N PHE A 212 -10.67 3.58 -3.70
CA PHE A 212 -11.30 2.40 -3.05
C PHE A 212 -12.36 2.87 -2.06
N TYR A 213 -13.61 3.00 -2.51
CA TYR A 213 -14.72 3.31 -1.61
C TYR A 213 -15.11 2.06 -0.82
N SER A 214 -15.13 2.21 0.50
CA SER A 214 -15.31 1.12 1.46
C SER A 214 -16.74 0.97 1.97
N GLU A 215 -17.45 2.10 2.16
CA GLU A 215 -18.84 2.14 2.63
C GLU A 215 -19.39 3.58 2.49
N ILE A 216 -20.71 3.72 2.36
CA ILE A 216 -21.46 4.98 2.41
C ILE A 216 -22.66 4.82 3.35
N ASP A 217 -22.62 5.50 4.50
CA ASP A 217 -23.78 5.55 5.41
C ASP A 217 -24.73 6.69 5.01
N VAL A 218 -26.04 6.41 5.01
CA VAL A 218 -27.10 7.41 4.84
C VAL A 218 -28.00 7.46 6.08
N LEU A 219 -27.91 8.53 6.87
CA LEU A 219 -28.65 8.65 8.12
C LEU A 219 -29.97 9.42 7.94
N ASP A 220 -31.09 8.76 8.24
CA ASP A 220 -32.42 9.38 8.40
C ASP A 220 -32.52 9.98 9.81
N ARG A 221 -32.96 11.23 9.93
CA ARG A 221 -33.20 11.90 11.22
C ARG A 221 -34.19 11.13 12.09
N ASN A 222 -35.15 10.47 11.45
CA ASN A 222 -36.20 9.68 12.09
C ASN A 222 -35.90 8.17 12.06
N GLY A 223 -34.71 7.78 11.61
CA GLY A 223 -34.25 6.40 11.57
C GLY A 223 -33.81 5.86 12.94
N PRO A 224 -33.50 4.55 13.02
CA PRO A 224 -32.91 3.97 14.22
C PRO A 224 -31.54 4.59 14.54
N ALA A 225 -31.10 4.45 15.79
CA ALA A 225 -29.74 4.82 16.15
C ALA A 225 -28.73 3.93 15.39
N PRO A 226 -27.63 4.50 14.84
CA PRO A 226 -26.63 3.72 14.10
C PRO A 226 -25.97 2.65 14.96
N GLU A 227 -26.01 1.41 14.49
CA GLU A 227 -25.21 0.30 15.01
C GLU A 227 -23.84 0.35 14.35
N LEU A 228 -22.86 0.90 15.07
CA LEU A 228 -21.51 1.09 14.53
C LEU A 228 -20.83 -0.25 14.24
N VAL A 229 -20.08 -0.30 13.13
CA VAL A 229 -19.10 -1.35 12.87
C VAL A 229 -18.07 -1.31 13.98
N THR A 230 -18.04 -2.35 14.80
CA THR A 230 -17.02 -2.51 15.83
C THR A 230 -15.79 -3.13 15.19
N ALA A 231 -14.61 -2.57 15.51
CA ALA A 231 -13.35 -3.22 15.19
C ALA A 231 -13.41 -4.68 15.68
N GLN A 232 -13.01 -5.64 14.85
CA GLN A 232 -12.66 -6.94 15.40
C GLN A 232 -11.61 -6.71 16.50
N PRO A 233 -11.76 -7.31 17.69
CA PRO A 233 -10.73 -7.25 18.71
C PRO A 233 -9.41 -7.72 18.08
N ALA A 234 -8.44 -6.82 17.97
CA ALA A 234 -7.08 -7.23 17.66
C ALA A 234 -6.59 -8.01 18.88
N GLU A 235 -6.64 -9.34 18.80
CA GLU A 235 -5.98 -10.20 19.79
C GLU A 235 -4.44 -10.04 19.72
N GLY A 236 -3.93 -9.55 18.57
CA GLY A 236 -2.52 -9.29 18.35
C GLY A 236 -2.08 -7.90 18.80
N SER A 237 -0.86 -7.52 18.44
CA SER A 237 -0.26 -6.26 18.90
C SER A 237 0.18 -5.37 17.75
N ARG A 238 0.31 -4.07 18.05
CA ARG A 238 0.97 -3.07 17.21
C ARG A 238 2.12 -2.49 18.02
N ASP A 239 3.28 -3.13 17.93
CA ASP A 239 4.45 -2.76 18.70
C ASP A 239 5.24 -1.67 17.95
N LEU A 240 5.51 -0.55 18.63
CA LEU A 240 6.42 0.47 18.13
C LEU A 240 7.86 0.11 18.50
N VAL A 241 8.70 -0.07 17.50
CA VAL A 241 10.14 -0.28 17.62
C VAL A 241 10.86 1.02 17.27
N GLU A 242 11.55 1.58 18.25
CA GLU A 242 12.43 2.73 18.05
C GLU A 242 13.88 2.29 17.82
N ALA A 243 14.55 2.92 16.86
CA ALA A 243 15.97 2.73 16.56
C ALA A 243 16.71 4.07 16.45
N GLU A 244 18.03 4.05 16.75
CA GLU A 244 18.90 5.25 16.76
C GLU A 244 18.30 6.40 17.59
N GLY A 245 17.91 6.11 18.85
CA GLY A 245 17.37 7.12 19.77
C GLY A 245 16.02 7.71 19.35
N GLY A 246 15.17 6.92 18.69
CA GLY A 246 13.83 7.35 18.25
C GLY A 246 13.80 8.01 16.86
N LYS A 247 14.96 8.16 16.21
CA LYS A 247 15.05 8.70 14.83
C LYS A 247 14.25 7.86 13.84
N TYR A 248 14.26 6.54 14.01
CA TYR A 248 13.47 5.62 13.21
C TYR A 248 12.38 4.98 14.07
N GLN A 249 11.16 4.98 13.56
CA GLN A 249 9.96 4.44 14.20
C GLN A 249 9.35 3.37 13.30
N ILE A 250 9.43 2.12 13.72
CA ILE A 250 8.96 0.97 12.96
C ILE A 250 7.78 0.34 13.70
N THR A 251 6.63 0.25 13.06
CA THR A 251 5.48 -0.45 13.65
C THR A 251 5.47 -1.90 13.18
N ILE A 252 5.52 -2.85 14.11
CA ILE A 252 5.30 -4.27 13.82
C ILE A 252 3.86 -4.62 14.22
N ASP A 253 3.07 -5.03 13.25
CA ASP A 253 1.64 -5.28 13.39
C ASP A 253 1.32 -6.77 13.23
N THR A 254 0.92 -7.39 14.34
CA THR A 254 0.45 -8.77 14.41
C THR A 254 -1.03 -8.83 14.77
N SER A 255 -1.79 -7.74 14.63
CA SER A 255 -3.21 -7.65 15.00
C SER A 255 -4.06 -8.77 14.38
N GLU A 256 -3.75 -9.15 13.13
CA GLU A 256 -4.38 -10.29 12.46
C GLU A 256 -3.79 -11.64 12.89
N THR A 257 -2.57 -11.70 13.40
CA THR A 257 -1.81 -12.93 13.68
C THR A 257 -1.25 -12.93 15.11
N PRO A 258 -2.11 -12.98 16.14
CA PRO A 258 -1.69 -12.85 17.53
C PRO A 258 -0.62 -13.87 17.94
N ASP A 259 -0.68 -15.07 17.36
CA ASP A 259 0.25 -16.16 17.56
C ASP A 259 1.71 -15.85 17.16
N LEU A 260 1.92 -14.84 16.30
CA LEU A 260 3.27 -14.40 15.89
C LEU A 260 3.85 -13.31 16.80
N THR A 261 3.05 -12.71 17.70
CA THR A 261 3.44 -11.54 18.51
C THR A 261 4.68 -11.79 19.38
N GLU A 262 4.73 -12.94 20.05
CA GLU A 262 5.87 -13.27 20.91
C GLU A 262 7.16 -13.45 20.08
N TRP A 263 7.06 -14.14 18.94
CA TRP A 263 8.18 -14.31 18.03
C TRP A 263 8.65 -12.97 17.45
N THR A 264 7.74 -12.07 17.05
CA THR A 264 8.15 -10.76 16.53
C THR A 264 8.84 -9.90 17.58
N ARG A 265 8.43 -9.99 18.85
CA ARG A 265 9.07 -9.27 19.96
C ARG A 265 10.46 -9.82 20.28
N ASN A 266 10.60 -11.14 20.30
CA ASN A 266 11.84 -11.79 20.75
C ASN A 266 12.88 -11.89 19.65
N GLU A 267 12.48 -12.24 18.42
CA GLU A 267 13.40 -12.55 17.33
C GLU A 267 13.53 -11.40 16.33
N LEU A 268 12.42 -10.78 15.92
CA LEU A 268 12.43 -9.79 14.85
C LEU A 268 12.79 -8.38 15.34
N THR A 269 12.22 -7.96 16.47
CA THR A 269 12.39 -6.59 17.00
C THR A 269 13.85 -6.20 17.25
N PRO A 270 14.71 -7.05 17.86
CA PRO A 270 16.13 -6.74 18.00
C PRO A 270 16.83 -6.51 16.65
N VAL A 271 16.51 -7.35 15.65
CA VAL A 271 17.08 -7.26 14.30
C VAL A 271 16.63 -5.99 13.61
N VAL A 272 15.33 -5.65 13.63
CA VAL A 272 14.82 -4.42 13.03
C VAL A 272 15.51 -3.19 13.64
N ARG A 273 15.63 -3.17 14.97
CA ARG A 273 16.26 -2.07 15.72
C ARG A 273 17.73 -1.90 15.34
N GLU A 274 18.47 -2.99 15.24
CA GLU A 274 19.90 -2.97 14.96
C GLU A 274 20.19 -2.69 13.48
N TRP A 275 19.47 -3.36 12.59
CA TRP A 275 19.83 -3.42 11.18
C TRP A 275 19.26 -2.27 10.37
N TYR A 276 18.08 -1.73 10.67
CA TYR A 276 17.55 -0.62 9.87
C TYR A 276 18.53 0.56 9.75
N PRO A 277 19.13 1.07 10.86
CA PRO A 277 20.14 2.12 10.76
C PRO A 277 21.39 1.72 9.97
N LYS A 278 21.82 0.44 10.04
CA LYS A 278 22.97 -0.07 9.27
C LYS A 278 22.64 -0.08 7.78
N LEU A 279 21.46 -0.57 7.40
CA LEU A 279 21.00 -0.59 6.01
C LEU A 279 20.99 0.81 5.40
N VAL A 280 20.50 1.82 6.15
CA VAL A 280 20.52 3.23 5.72
C VAL A 280 21.96 3.71 5.46
N LYS A 281 22.91 3.36 6.33
CA LYS A 281 24.33 3.73 6.18
C LYS A 281 25.04 3.00 5.05
N MET A 282 24.63 1.77 4.73
CA MET A 282 25.21 0.97 3.65
C MET A 282 24.77 1.41 2.25
N LEU A 283 23.58 2.02 2.15
CA LEU A 283 22.97 2.40 0.87
C LEU A 283 22.71 3.93 0.77
N PRO A 284 23.73 4.78 1.00
CA PRO A 284 23.58 6.23 0.89
C PRO A 284 23.34 6.67 -0.58
N SER A 285 22.88 7.89 -0.74
CA SER A 285 22.83 8.64 -2.00
C SER A 285 22.79 10.12 -1.63
N GLU A 286 23.39 10.96 -2.46
CA GLU A 286 23.43 12.39 -2.21
C GLU A 286 22.01 12.98 -2.16
N GLY A 287 21.74 13.84 -1.16
CA GLY A 287 20.43 14.45 -0.97
C GLY A 287 19.29 13.49 -0.56
N TYR A 288 19.60 12.22 -0.27
CA TYR A 288 18.60 11.23 0.12
C TYR A 288 18.54 11.00 1.63
N GLU A 289 17.35 11.16 2.20
CA GLU A 289 17.01 10.61 3.51
C GLU A 289 16.10 9.39 3.38
N ALA A 290 16.51 8.28 3.99
CA ALA A 290 15.69 7.07 4.09
C ALA A 290 14.44 7.31 4.96
N PRO A 291 13.35 6.55 4.75
CA PRO A 291 12.13 6.69 5.53
C PRO A 291 12.37 6.62 7.04
N LYS A 292 11.91 7.64 7.77
CA LYS A 292 11.98 7.67 9.25
C LYS A 292 10.92 6.79 9.90
N LYS A 293 9.85 6.48 9.17
CA LYS A 293 8.73 5.66 9.64
C LYS A 293 8.34 4.64 8.57
N PHE A 294 8.11 3.40 8.99
CA PHE A 294 7.56 2.33 8.14
C PHE A 294 6.88 1.26 8.99
N SER A 295 6.13 0.35 8.36
CA SER A 295 5.42 -0.73 9.05
C SER A 295 5.79 -2.11 8.51
N ILE A 296 5.71 -3.12 9.37
CA ILE A 296 5.81 -4.55 9.06
C ILE A 296 4.52 -5.21 9.53
N VAL A 297 3.68 -5.65 8.60
CA VAL A 297 2.34 -6.18 8.87
C VAL A 297 2.29 -7.66 8.55
N PHE A 298 1.95 -8.48 9.54
CA PHE A 298 1.72 -9.90 9.39
C PHE A 298 0.26 -10.15 9.03
N SER A 299 0.02 -10.49 7.76
CA SER A 299 -1.33 -10.60 7.21
C SER A 299 -1.75 -12.06 7.06
N LYS A 300 -2.98 -12.38 7.51
CA LYS A 300 -3.59 -13.70 7.33
C LYS A 300 -3.91 -14.00 5.87
N SER A 301 -4.24 -12.98 5.08
CA SER A 301 -4.72 -13.09 3.70
C SER A 301 -3.61 -12.99 2.65
N MET A 302 -2.43 -12.48 3.01
CA MET A 302 -1.30 -12.39 2.09
C MET A 302 -0.78 -13.78 1.67
N THR A 303 -0.54 -13.93 0.37
CA THR A 303 0.15 -15.08 -0.23
C THR A 303 1.61 -14.78 -0.53
N GLY A 304 2.45 -15.80 -0.68
CA GLY A 304 3.88 -15.64 -0.97
C GLY A 304 4.74 -15.67 0.30
N VAL A 305 5.78 -14.83 0.34
CA VAL A 305 6.72 -14.73 1.48
C VAL A 305 6.52 -13.39 2.19
N ALA A 306 6.98 -12.32 1.57
CA ALA A 306 6.81 -10.95 1.99
C ALA A 306 6.85 -10.04 0.76
N ALA A 307 6.46 -8.79 0.91
CA ALA A 307 6.48 -7.79 -0.16
C ALA A 307 6.52 -6.37 0.42
N THR A 308 7.33 -5.51 -0.18
CA THR A 308 7.42 -4.09 0.19
C THR A 308 6.73 -3.19 -0.83
N SER A 309 5.90 -2.28 -0.33
CA SER A 309 5.35 -1.16 -1.10
C SER A 309 5.62 0.14 -0.35
N GLY A 310 6.50 0.99 -0.89
CA GLY A 310 6.87 2.27 -0.27
C GLY A 310 7.49 2.09 1.12
N THR A 311 6.70 2.35 2.16
CA THR A 311 7.09 2.25 3.58
C THR A 311 6.25 1.22 4.34
N ARG A 312 5.74 0.19 3.65
CA ARG A 312 5.02 -0.93 4.25
C ARG A 312 5.58 -2.24 3.74
N ILE A 313 5.90 -3.11 4.68
CA ILE A 313 6.27 -4.50 4.46
C ILE A 313 5.06 -5.35 4.85
N ARG A 314 4.58 -6.20 3.95
CA ARG A 314 3.57 -7.21 4.26
C ARG A 314 4.26 -8.58 4.33
N CYS A 315 3.91 -9.35 5.36
CA CYS A 315 4.46 -10.66 5.66
C CYS A 315 3.35 -11.71 5.60
N ALA A 316 3.50 -12.75 4.78
CA ALA A 316 2.51 -13.80 4.63
C ALA A 316 2.53 -14.73 5.85
N ALA A 317 1.58 -14.55 6.78
CA ALA A 317 1.59 -15.24 8.07
C ALA A 317 1.71 -16.77 7.94
N SER A 318 1.04 -17.35 6.94
CA SER A 318 1.11 -18.79 6.66
C SER A 318 2.53 -19.27 6.36
N TRP A 319 3.31 -18.49 5.61
CA TRP A 319 4.70 -18.81 5.31
C TRP A 319 5.61 -18.60 6.52
N TYR A 320 5.41 -17.51 7.28
CA TYR A 320 6.22 -17.24 8.47
C TYR A 320 6.08 -18.33 9.52
N ARG A 321 4.86 -18.82 9.80
CA ARG A 321 4.63 -19.94 10.72
C ARG A 321 5.47 -21.19 10.40
N ARG A 322 5.81 -21.41 9.13
CA ARG A 322 6.64 -22.54 8.68
C ARG A 322 8.14 -22.25 8.67
N ASN A 323 8.55 -20.99 8.85
CA ASN A 323 9.92 -20.52 8.64
C ASN A 323 10.50 -19.72 9.81
N LEU A 324 9.85 -19.70 10.98
CA LEU A 324 10.28 -18.92 12.16
C LEU A 324 11.72 -19.21 12.61
N LYS A 325 12.18 -20.46 12.45
CA LYS A 325 13.55 -20.91 12.77
C LYS A 325 14.50 -20.91 11.57
N GLY A 326 14.04 -20.40 10.42
CA GLY A 326 14.78 -20.38 9.16
C GLY A 326 14.76 -18.98 8.57
N GLU A 327 14.19 -18.85 7.38
CA GLU A 327 14.31 -17.64 6.57
C GLU A 327 13.45 -16.46 7.02
N ALA A 328 12.62 -16.61 8.06
CA ALA A 328 11.67 -15.58 8.47
C ALA A 328 12.34 -14.22 8.77
N VAL A 329 13.37 -14.19 9.61
CA VAL A 329 14.07 -12.94 9.95
C VAL A 329 14.77 -12.36 8.71
N GLY A 330 15.53 -13.17 7.99
CA GLY A 330 16.25 -12.73 6.78
C GLY A 330 15.32 -12.18 5.69
N SER A 331 14.12 -12.75 5.54
CA SER A 331 13.12 -12.23 4.60
C SER A 331 12.65 -10.82 4.99
N VAL A 332 12.48 -10.50 6.29
CA VAL A 332 12.15 -9.12 6.69
C VAL A 332 13.33 -8.18 6.42
N VAL A 333 14.57 -8.62 6.65
CA VAL A 333 15.76 -7.81 6.31
C VAL A 333 15.83 -7.51 4.82
N HIS A 334 15.52 -8.49 3.96
CA HIS A 334 15.39 -8.28 2.51
C HIS A 334 14.39 -7.17 2.19
N GLU A 335 13.19 -7.23 2.78
CA GLU A 335 12.15 -6.22 2.58
C GLU A 335 12.54 -4.84 3.15
N MET A 336 13.24 -4.79 4.29
CA MET A 336 13.76 -3.53 4.84
C MET A 336 14.78 -2.86 3.91
N VAL A 337 15.55 -3.63 3.15
CA VAL A 337 16.43 -3.05 2.12
C VAL A 337 15.59 -2.36 1.03
N HIS A 338 14.46 -2.93 0.60
CA HIS A 338 13.54 -2.25 -0.32
C HIS A 338 12.98 -0.93 0.25
N VAL A 339 12.67 -0.90 1.56
CA VAL A 339 12.27 0.35 2.24
C VAL A 339 13.36 1.43 2.14
N VAL A 340 14.64 1.04 2.24
CA VAL A 340 15.79 1.95 2.08
C VAL A 340 16.07 2.31 0.62
N GLN A 341 15.80 1.42 -0.34
CA GLN A 341 16.05 1.67 -1.75
C GLN A 341 15.20 2.84 -2.28
N GLN A 342 13.89 2.86 -2.01
CA GLN A 342 12.94 3.88 -2.51
C GLN A 342 13.06 4.16 -4.03
N TYR A 343 13.43 3.17 -4.83
CA TYR A 343 13.68 3.35 -6.28
C TYR A 343 12.44 3.81 -7.07
N GLY A 344 11.24 3.68 -6.50
CA GLY A 344 10.00 4.23 -7.07
C GLY A 344 10.01 5.77 -7.20
N ARG A 345 10.85 6.49 -6.45
CA ARG A 345 10.93 7.96 -6.51
C ARG A 345 11.51 8.47 -7.83
N ALA A 346 12.53 7.81 -8.36
CA ALA A 346 13.18 8.20 -9.62
C ALA A 346 12.20 8.25 -10.80
N ARG A 347 11.17 7.37 -10.81
CA ARG A 347 10.17 7.30 -11.88
C ARG A 347 9.39 8.61 -12.08
N ARG A 348 9.50 9.56 -11.16
CA ARG A 348 8.81 10.86 -11.19
C ARG A 348 9.62 11.97 -11.87
N ALA A 349 10.89 11.73 -12.19
CA ALA A 349 11.75 12.69 -12.89
C ALA A 349 11.74 12.42 -14.40
N GLU A 350 11.69 13.49 -15.20
CA GLU A 350 11.76 13.41 -16.66
C GLU A 350 13.10 12.80 -17.10
N GLY A 351 13.05 11.83 -18.03
CA GLY A 351 14.25 11.14 -18.53
C GLY A 351 14.86 10.10 -17.58
N ALA A 352 14.25 9.82 -16.43
CA ALA A 352 14.78 8.84 -15.49
C ALA A 352 14.70 7.40 -16.03
N THR A 353 15.79 6.66 -15.86
CA THR A 353 15.87 5.23 -16.18
C THR A 353 15.19 4.40 -15.10
N ARG A 354 14.33 3.46 -15.51
CA ARG A 354 13.67 2.52 -14.60
C ARG A 354 14.70 1.63 -13.90
N ALA A 355 14.57 1.50 -12.59
CA ALA A 355 15.36 0.57 -11.80
C ALA A 355 15.30 -0.86 -12.36
N PRO A 356 16.44 -1.50 -12.67
CA PRO A 356 16.46 -2.88 -13.15
C PRO A 356 16.00 -3.83 -12.03
N GLY A 357 15.03 -4.69 -12.34
CA GLY A 357 14.49 -5.64 -11.35
C GLY A 357 15.56 -6.55 -10.76
N TRP A 358 16.46 -7.08 -11.59
CA TRP A 358 17.53 -7.98 -11.13
C TRP A 358 18.50 -7.32 -10.16
N LEU A 359 18.80 -6.02 -10.31
CA LEU A 359 19.60 -5.28 -9.33
C LEU A 359 18.79 -4.89 -8.09
N THR A 360 17.51 -4.59 -8.26
CA THR A 360 16.60 -4.28 -7.14
C THR A 360 16.56 -5.46 -6.16
N GLU A 361 16.33 -6.68 -6.67
CA GLU A 361 16.34 -7.93 -5.89
C GLU A 361 17.75 -8.45 -5.57
N GLY A 362 18.72 -8.14 -6.42
CA GLY A 362 20.10 -8.60 -6.24
C GLY A 362 20.81 -7.88 -5.10
N ILE A 363 20.63 -6.56 -4.99
CA ILE A 363 21.21 -5.74 -3.93
C ILE A 363 20.63 -6.13 -2.57
N THR A 364 19.32 -6.44 -2.49
CA THR A 364 18.69 -6.89 -1.24
C THR A 364 19.30 -8.20 -0.75
N ASP A 365 19.45 -9.19 -1.64
CA ASP A 365 20.06 -10.47 -1.28
C ASP A 365 21.58 -10.41 -1.13
N TYR A 366 22.27 -9.49 -1.79
CA TYR A 366 23.68 -9.17 -1.50
C TYR A 366 23.83 -8.72 -0.04
N VAL A 367 23.04 -7.72 0.37
CA VAL A 367 23.07 -7.22 1.75
C VAL A 367 22.68 -8.31 2.75
N ARG A 368 21.60 -9.05 2.47
CA ARG A 368 21.14 -10.13 3.34
C ARG A 368 22.21 -11.22 3.51
N PHE A 369 22.65 -11.84 2.42
CA PHE A 369 23.47 -13.05 2.51
C PHE A 369 24.97 -12.80 2.66
N TYR A 370 25.47 -11.57 2.51
CA TYR A 370 26.90 -11.27 2.69
C TYR A 370 27.20 -10.30 3.82
N HIS A 371 26.21 -9.56 4.33
CA HIS A 371 26.39 -8.65 5.47
C HIS A 371 25.57 -9.06 6.69
N PHE A 372 24.28 -9.39 6.52
CA PHE A 372 23.40 -9.74 7.64
C PHE A 372 23.61 -11.18 8.14
N GLU A 373 23.53 -12.16 7.23
CA GLU A 373 23.58 -13.58 7.59
C GLU A 373 24.56 -14.43 6.76
N PRO A 374 25.83 -14.01 6.59
CA PRO A 374 26.82 -14.74 5.79
C PRO A 374 27.06 -16.18 6.25
N GLN A 375 26.89 -16.45 7.54
CA GLN A 375 27.01 -17.79 8.12
C GLN A 375 26.04 -18.82 7.52
N THR A 376 24.91 -18.36 6.96
CA THR A 376 23.92 -19.26 6.32
C THR A 376 24.41 -19.78 4.98
N ARG A 377 25.36 -19.08 4.33
CA ARG A 377 25.83 -19.36 2.98
C ARG A 377 24.68 -19.43 1.96
N GLY A 378 23.56 -18.75 2.25
CA GLY A 378 22.31 -18.92 1.52
C GLY A 378 22.33 -18.45 0.06
N ALA A 379 23.30 -17.62 -0.31
CA ALA A 379 23.52 -17.17 -1.69
C ALA A 379 24.63 -17.95 -2.43
N GLU A 380 25.18 -19.02 -1.86
CA GLU A 380 26.17 -19.82 -2.60
C GLU A 380 25.54 -20.58 -3.77
N ILE A 381 26.18 -20.48 -4.94
CA ILE A 381 25.77 -21.25 -6.11
C ILE A 381 26.19 -22.71 -5.93
N SER A 382 25.20 -23.61 -5.89
CA SER A 382 25.44 -25.05 -5.86
C SER A 382 25.76 -25.60 -7.26
N GLN A 383 26.37 -26.78 -7.31
CA GLN A 383 26.66 -27.47 -8.59
C GLN A 383 25.41 -27.68 -9.45
N ARG A 384 24.26 -27.98 -8.83
CA ARG A 384 22.98 -28.13 -9.54
C ARG A 384 22.43 -26.79 -10.08
N GLY A 385 22.80 -25.68 -9.45
CA GLY A 385 22.39 -24.34 -9.83
C GLY A 385 23.29 -23.71 -10.91
N LEU A 386 24.54 -24.17 -11.03
CA LEU A 386 25.57 -23.57 -11.87
C LEU A 386 25.15 -23.35 -13.32
N ALA A 387 24.55 -24.36 -13.97
CA ALA A 387 24.12 -24.26 -15.35
C ALA A 387 23.11 -23.10 -15.59
N ARG A 388 22.25 -22.83 -14.60
CA ARG A 388 21.22 -21.79 -14.64
C ARG A 388 21.67 -20.45 -14.04
N ALA A 389 22.88 -20.38 -13.48
CA ALA A 389 23.39 -19.16 -12.89
C ALA A 389 23.62 -18.11 -14.00
N ARG A 390 23.02 -16.93 -13.79
CA ARG A 390 23.13 -15.74 -14.63
C ARG A 390 23.26 -14.52 -13.73
N TYR A 391 24.11 -13.57 -14.07
CA TYR A 391 24.34 -12.38 -13.25
C TYR A 391 23.05 -11.56 -13.04
N ASP A 392 22.12 -11.62 -14.00
CA ASP A 392 20.79 -10.99 -14.00
C ASP A 392 19.68 -11.92 -13.49
N GLY A 393 20.04 -13.00 -12.79
CA GLY A 393 19.11 -14.02 -12.27
C GLY A 393 18.24 -13.57 -11.08
N SER A 394 18.39 -12.32 -10.62
CA SER A 394 17.77 -11.75 -9.42
C SER A 394 18.18 -12.47 -8.13
N TYR A 395 17.73 -11.92 -6.99
CA TYR A 395 17.84 -12.55 -5.66
C TYR A 395 19.27 -13.05 -5.36
N ARG A 396 19.39 -14.16 -4.62
CA ARG A 396 20.62 -14.88 -4.29
C ARG A 396 21.63 -15.00 -5.43
N VAL A 397 21.16 -15.26 -6.65
CA VAL A 397 22.07 -15.49 -7.79
C VAL A 397 22.78 -14.18 -8.16
N THR A 398 22.02 -13.10 -8.31
CA THR A 398 22.61 -11.77 -8.50
C THR A 398 23.38 -11.33 -7.25
N GLY A 399 22.89 -11.60 -6.04
CA GLY A 399 23.60 -11.27 -4.80
C GLY A 399 24.99 -11.90 -4.74
N ASN A 400 25.12 -13.15 -5.19
CA ASN A 400 26.41 -13.84 -5.32
C ASN A 400 27.34 -13.17 -6.32
N PHE A 401 26.82 -12.84 -7.51
CA PHE A 401 27.56 -12.10 -8.53
C PHE A 401 28.03 -10.74 -8.00
N LEU A 402 27.15 -9.99 -7.34
CA LEU A 402 27.45 -8.70 -6.73
C LEU A 402 28.55 -8.80 -5.67
N ASN A 403 28.54 -9.84 -4.84
CA ASN A 403 29.62 -10.07 -3.89
C ASN A 403 30.95 -10.30 -4.59
N TRP A 404 30.98 -11.19 -5.58
CA TRP A 404 32.20 -11.50 -6.34
C TRP A 404 32.80 -10.27 -7.03
N VAL A 405 31.98 -9.45 -7.70
CA VAL A 405 32.48 -8.25 -8.39
C VAL A 405 32.94 -7.18 -7.39
N THR A 406 32.27 -7.06 -6.25
CA THR A 406 32.62 -6.09 -5.20
C THR A 406 33.93 -6.44 -4.53
N GLU A 407 34.18 -7.73 -4.26
CA GLU A 407 35.45 -8.20 -3.70
C GLU A 407 36.61 -8.05 -4.68
N LYS A 408 36.36 -8.22 -5.98
CA LYS A 408 37.41 -8.31 -7.00
C LYS A 408 37.76 -6.99 -7.68
N TYR A 409 36.79 -6.10 -7.90
CA TYR A 409 37.00 -4.89 -8.71
C TYR A 409 36.81 -3.59 -7.91
N ASP A 410 35.69 -3.44 -7.20
CA ASP A 410 35.37 -2.19 -6.49
C ASP A 410 34.47 -2.47 -5.29
N GLN A 411 35.02 -2.29 -4.08
CA GLN A 411 34.31 -2.52 -2.82
C GLN A 411 33.10 -1.60 -2.61
N GLU A 412 33.04 -0.47 -3.32
CA GLU A 412 31.92 0.48 -3.25
C GLU A 412 30.93 0.32 -4.41
N LEU A 413 31.11 -0.68 -5.28
CA LEU A 413 30.32 -0.83 -6.49
C LEU A 413 28.81 -0.87 -6.21
N VAL A 414 28.39 -1.68 -5.23
CA VAL A 414 26.97 -1.78 -4.85
C VAL A 414 26.42 -0.43 -4.37
N THR A 415 27.19 0.31 -3.57
CA THR A 415 26.80 1.65 -3.10
C THR A 415 26.64 2.63 -4.27
N LYS A 416 27.60 2.63 -5.22
CA LYS A 416 27.58 3.48 -6.42
C LYS A 416 26.40 3.14 -7.34
N LEU A 417 26.15 1.85 -7.57
CA LEU A 417 25.00 1.37 -8.36
C LEU A 417 23.68 1.72 -7.68
N ASN A 418 23.56 1.52 -6.37
CA ASN A 418 22.36 1.88 -5.61
C ASN A 418 22.01 3.37 -5.78
N ALA A 419 23.00 4.27 -5.63
CA ALA A 419 22.79 5.70 -5.81
C ALA A 419 22.35 6.03 -7.25
N ALA A 420 23.04 5.48 -8.26
CA ALA A 420 22.66 5.69 -9.66
C ALA A 420 21.25 5.18 -9.99
N ILE A 421 20.84 4.03 -9.44
CA ILE A 421 19.48 3.51 -9.61
C ILE A 421 18.46 4.43 -8.92
N ARG A 422 18.74 4.86 -7.68
CA ARG A 422 17.86 5.75 -6.91
C ARG A 422 17.65 7.10 -7.58
N GLU A 423 18.66 7.59 -8.29
CA GLU A 423 18.62 8.85 -9.02
C GLU A 423 18.09 8.70 -10.46
N GLY A 424 17.74 7.48 -10.89
CA GLY A 424 17.26 7.23 -12.25
C GLY A 424 18.33 7.38 -13.33
N ARG A 425 19.61 7.30 -12.96
CA ARG A 425 20.77 7.47 -13.87
C ARG A 425 21.49 6.16 -14.18
N TYR A 426 20.92 5.03 -13.78
CA TYR A 426 21.53 3.72 -14.05
C TYR A 426 21.68 3.47 -15.55
N SER A 427 22.86 3.05 -15.99
CA SER A 427 23.12 2.58 -17.33
C SER A 427 24.17 1.46 -17.31
N GLY A 428 24.22 0.66 -18.38
CA GLY A 428 25.24 -0.39 -18.55
C GLY A 428 26.68 0.16 -18.53
N GLU A 429 26.87 1.39 -18.99
CA GLU A 429 28.18 2.07 -19.02
C GLU A 429 28.78 2.29 -17.63
N LEU A 430 27.96 2.33 -16.57
CA LEU A 430 28.45 2.47 -15.21
C LEU A 430 29.32 1.28 -14.79
N TRP A 431 29.02 0.07 -15.27
CA TRP A 431 29.86 -1.10 -15.01
C TRP A 431 31.26 -0.88 -15.56
N LYS A 432 31.37 -0.50 -16.84
CA LYS A 432 32.65 -0.25 -17.47
C LYS A 432 33.40 0.92 -16.82
N LYS A 433 32.67 1.97 -16.42
CA LYS A 433 33.24 3.10 -15.69
C LYS A 433 33.86 2.70 -14.35
N PHE A 434 33.20 1.82 -13.60
CA PHE A 434 33.63 1.47 -12.23
C PHE A 434 34.60 0.28 -12.18
N THR A 435 34.49 -0.66 -13.12
CA THR A 435 35.28 -1.91 -13.09
C THR A 435 36.25 -2.05 -14.26
N GLY A 436 36.12 -1.23 -15.31
CA GLY A 436 36.82 -1.40 -16.59
C GLY A 436 36.14 -2.39 -17.55
N HIS A 437 35.11 -3.11 -17.11
CA HIS A 437 34.45 -4.18 -17.85
C HIS A 437 32.93 -3.98 -17.97
N THR A 438 32.35 -4.46 -19.06
CA THR A 438 30.89 -4.55 -19.18
C THR A 438 30.32 -5.57 -18.20
N VAL A 439 29.03 -5.44 -17.84
CA VAL A 439 28.37 -6.40 -16.93
C VAL A 439 28.34 -7.82 -17.52
N GLN A 440 28.28 -7.95 -18.84
CA GLN A 440 28.32 -9.23 -19.54
C GLN A 440 29.68 -9.91 -19.37
N GLU A 441 30.78 -9.19 -19.61
CA GLU A 441 32.14 -9.72 -19.42
C GLU A 441 32.37 -10.14 -17.97
N LEU A 442 31.93 -9.34 -17.00
CA LEU A 442 31.98 -9.67 -15.58
C LEU A 442 31.14 -10.92 -15.25
N GLY A 443 29.95 -11.03 -15.83
CA GLY A 443 29.08 -12.18 -15.66
C GLY A 443 29.68 -13.48 -16.18
N ASP A 444 30.31 -13.43 -17.35
CA ASP A 444 31.00 -14.57 -17.96
C ASP A 444 32.22 -14.98 -17.13
N GLU A 445 32.99 -14.00 -16.66
CA GLU A 445 34.16 -14.26 -15.81
C GLU A 445 33.78 -14.85 -14.45
N TRP A 446 32.74 -14.31 -13.81
CA TRP A 446 32.17 -14.86 -12.59
C TRP A 446 31.73 -16.31 -12.78
N LYS A 447 31.00 -16.60 -13.85
CA LYS A 447 30.50 -17.94 -14.16
C LYS A 447 31.63 -18.93 -14.39
N LYS A 448 32.67 -18.54 -15.13
CA LYS A 448 33.88 -19.35 -15.33
C LYS A 448 34.61 -19.62 -14.00
N GLY A 449 34.65 -18.62 -13.11
CA GLY A 449 35.17 -18.78 -11.76
C GLY A 449 34.40 -19.82 -10.94
N LEU A 450 33.06 -19.81 -11.02
CA LEU A 450 32.21 -20.81 -10.39
C LEU A 450 32.43 -22.22 -10.97
N GLU A 451 32.53 -22.36 -12.29
CA GLU A 451 32.82 -23.64 -12.96
C GLU A 451 34.16 -24.23 -12.53
N THR A 452 35.18 -23.38 -12.36
CA THR A 452 36.48 -23.83 -11.86
C THR A 452 36.40 -24.29 -10.41
N LYS A 453 35.68 -23.53 -9.56
CA LYS A 453 35.55 -23.82 -8.12
C LYS A 453 34.72 -25.07 -7.82
N LEU A 454 33.68 -25.34 -8.61
CA LEU A 454 32.73 -26.43 -8.36
C LEU A 454 32.99 -27.66 -9.25
N GLY A 455 33.90 -27.56 -10.22
CA GLY A 455 34.12 -28.54 -11.28
C GLY A 455 33.07 -28.41 -12.40
N SER A 456 33.46 -28.64 -13.65
CA SER A 456 32.51 -28.62 -14.77
C SER A 456 31.34 -29.58 -14.52
N PRO A 457 30.08 -29.20 -14.81
CA PRO A 457 28.96 -30.12 -14.66
C PRO A 457 29.20 -31.31 -15.59
N ALA A 458 29.29 -32.52 -15.03
CA ALA A 458 29.35 -33.74 -15.82
C ALA A 458 28.17 -33.71 -16.79
N THR A 459 28.45 -33.71 -18.09
CA THR A 459 27.47 -33.92 -19.14
C THR A 459 26.70 -35.19 -18.78
N ALA A 460 25.40 -35.07 -18.49
CA ALA A 460 24.56 -36.23 -18.30
C ALA A 460 24.51 -36.96 -19.64
N ASP A 461 25.30 -38.02 -19.75
CA ASP A 461 25.23 -38.99 -20.83
C ASP A 461 23.90 -39.73 -20.67
N ASP A 462 22.94 -39.38 -21.54
CA ASP A 462 21.61 -39.98 -21.63
C ASP A 462 21.70 -41.30 -22.39
N SER A 463 22.46 -42.26 -21.84
CA SER A 463 22.66 -43.56 -22.46
C SER A 463 22.70 -44.74 -21.48
N SER A 464 21.96 -44.68 -20.37
CA SER A 464 21.59 -45.90 -19.64
C SER A 464 20.41 -45.72 -18.69
N ARG A 465 19.18 -45.81 -19.20
CA ARG A 465 18.04 -46.22 -18.38
C ARG A 465 17.45 -47.52 -18.93
N PRO A 466 17.51 -48.63 -18.18
CA PRO A 466 16.76 -49.82 -18.56
C PRO A 466 15.27 -49.55 -18.39
N VAL A 467 14.52 -49.77 -19.47
CA VAL A 467 13.06 -49.75 -19.51
C VAL A 467 12.54 -50.81 -18.53
N LYS A 468 11.77 -50.41 -17.52
CA LYS A 468 10.93 -51.33 -16.74
C LYS A 468 9.51 -51.34 -17.31
N PRO A 469 8.87 -52.51 -17.46
CA PRO A 469 7.53 -52.62 -18.02
C PRO A 469 6.48 -52.19 -16.99
N SER A 470 5.41 -51.57 -17.49
CA SER A 470 4.21 -51.19 -16.74
C SER A 470 3.50 -52.41 -16.14
N PRO A 471 2.92 -52.24 -14.94
CA PRO A 471 1.47 -52.39 -14.79
C PRO A 471 0.78 -51.08 -14.40
#